data_AF-A0A931BWT8-F1
#
_entry.id   AF-A0A931BWT8-F1
#
_cell.length_a   1.000
_cell.length_b   1.000
_cell.length_c   1.000
_cell.angle_alpha   90.00
_cell.angle_beta   90.00
_cell.angle_gamma   90.00
#
_symmetry.space_group_name_H-M   'P 1'
#
loop_
_entity.id
_entity.type
_entity.pdbx_description
1 polymer ?
#
loop_
_entity_poly.entity_id
_entity_poly.type
_entity_poly.pdbx_seq_one_letter_code
_entity_poly.pdbx_strand_id
1 'polypeptide(L)'
;MLNRRTLRIKAMQAIYAYMQAESSDYLLALDQISDHFAPDLNSMEVQDKRLLEGRKQIATILFKEWYETRQFETEENDKEIIDAVNRAIVYYQNLLKKDYLTYGNQMLGAVERIYDHYLGTLQILEVLTGLIAEEEEKKEKRFTVATGPDVKRFLRNRVVQHLLQNKSYQQHIIRRNISWGSDISEIRAVYRNILKQDDAFLNYLALPAPTLEDDFEIVKHIFKNIIFKEKNLQSLFEEQDLNWVENKAIVKSLVNKTIKIFGEEVAEDQQLLDLSANWEDDKAFFEELYHQTIKDDEKYEALVAASVQNWDVERVAMLDKIILKMALCEMHIFRSIPVKVTINEYIEISKLYSTPKSKQFVNGVLDKMAQELTTKGDIRKSGRGLIDNK
;
A
#
# COMPACT_ATOMS: atom_id res chain seq x y z
N MET A 1 13.26 -5.13 -2.58
CA MET A 1 12.41 -4.92 -3.77
C MET A 1 11.02 -5.43 -3.44
N LEU A 2 10.02 -4.70 -3.87
CA LEU A 2 8.61 -5.02 -3.76
C LEU A 2 8.31 -6.29 -4.57
N ASN A 3 7.45 -7.15 -4.05
CA ASN A 3 6.97 -8.33 -4.75
C ASN A 3 5.44 -8.24 -4.94
N ARG A 4 4.90 -9.05 -5.84
CA ARG A 4 3.44 -9.09 -6.10
C ARG A 4 2.63 -9.56 -4.89
N ARG A 5 3.22 -10.25 -3.91
CA ARG A 5 2.51 -10.62 -2.66
C ARG A 5 2.14 -9.37 -1.87
N THR A 6 3.07 -8.44 -1.69
CA THR A 6 2.81 -7.16 -1.02
C THR A 6 1.75 -6.35 -1.77
N LEU A 7 1.76 -6.38 -3.10
CA LEU A 7 0.71 -5.73 -3.91
C LEU A 7 -0.66 -6.38 -3.66
N ARG A 8 -0.78 -7.71 -3.69
CA ARG A 8 -2.03 -8.40 -3.34
C ARG A 8 -2.52 -8.04 -1.95
N ILE A 9 -1.63 -7.98 -0.95
CA ILE A 9 -1.98 -7.58 0.42
C ILE A 9 -2.57 -6.16 0.45
N LYS A 10 -1.92 -5.20 -0.20
CA LYS A 10 -2.42 -3.81 -0.24
C LYS A 10 -3.73 -3.68 -1.01
N ALA A 11 -3.93 -4.47 -2.07
CA ALA A 11 -5.19 -4.54 -2.80
C ALA A 11 -6.31 -5.13 -1.92
N MET A 12 -6.01 -6.20 -1.18
CA MET A 12 -6.94 -6.79 -0.22
C MET A 12 -7.34 -5.80 0.87
N GLN A 13 -6.39 -5.04 1.43
CA GLN A 13 -6.66 -4.00 2.42
C GLN A 13 -7.55 -2.89 1.86
N ALA A 14 -7.30 -2.46 0.62
CA ALA A 14 -8.10 -1.43 -0.05
C ALA A 14 -9.53 -1.91 -0.34
N ILE A 15 -9.69 -3.15 -0.83
CA ILE A 15 -11.00 -3.76 -1.08
C ILE A 15 -11.76 -3.95 0.24
N TYR A 16 -11.08 -4.38 1.31
CA TYR A 16 -11.69 -4.49 2.62
C TYR A 16 -12.22 -3.14 3.11
N ALA A 17 -11.42 -2.08 3.00
CA ALA A 17 -11.84 -0.73 3.38
C ALA A 17 -13.02 -0.24 2.51
N TYR A 18 -12.98 -0.49 1.20
CA TYR A 18 -14.08 -0.18 0.28
C TYR A 18 -15.38 -0.87 0.67
N MET A 19 -15.36 -2.17 0.94
CA MET A 19 -16.57 -2.92 1.30
C MET A 19 -17.14 -2.52 2.67
N GLN A 20 -16.28 -2.15 3.62
CA GLN A 20 -16.70 -1.57 4.91
C GLN A 20 -17.38 -0.21 4.71
N ALA A 21 -16.84 0.59 3.80
CA ALA A 21 -17.41 1.88 3.45
C ALA A 21 -18.75 1.73 2.72
N GLU A 22 -18.88 0.80 1.78
CA GLU A 22 -20.14 0.45 1.11
C GLU A 22 -21.25 0.08 2.13
N SER A 23 -20.90 -0.71 3.14
CA SER A 23 -21.84 -1.07 4.22
C SER A 23 -22.28 0.16 5.03
N SER A 24 -21.37 1.11 5.24
CA SER A 24 -21.65 2.36 5.94
C SER A 24 -22.48 3.32 5.08
N ASP A 25 -22.18 3.43 3.80
CA ASP A 25 -22.90 4.25 2.82
C ASP A 25 -24.36 3.81 2.69
N TYR A 26 -24.61 2.50 2.74
CA TYR A 26 -25.95 1.93 2.78
C TYR A 26 -26.74 2.43 4.00
N LEU A 27 -26.13 2.45 5.18
CA LEU A 27 -26.77 2.95 6.40
C LEU A 27 -27.02 4.46 6.30
N LEU A 28 -26.08 5.24 5.76
CA LEU A 28 -26.26 6.67 5.55
C LEU A 28 -27.42 6.99 4.59
N ALA A 29 -27.62 6.19 3.55
CA ALA A 29 -28.74 6.33 2.65
C ALA A 29 -30.08 6.02 3.34
N LEU A 30 -30.12 5.03 4.24
CA LEU A 30 -31.28 4.75 5.08
C LEU A 30 -31.57 5.90 6.06
N ASP A 31 -30.54 6.47 6.67
CA ASP A 31 -30.67 7.63 7.55
C ASP A 31 -31.21 8.84 6.78
N GLN A 32 -30.76 9.05 5.54
CA GLN A 32 -31.30 10.11 4.67
C GLN A 32 -32.80 9.95 4.42
N ILE A 33 -33.28 8.72 4.22
CA ILE A 33 -34.73 8.44 4.11
C ILE A 33 -35.42 8.73 5.44
N SER A 34 -34.84 8.31 6.56
CA SER A 34 -35.38 8.54 7.90
C SER A 34 -35.52 10.04 8.19
N ASP A 35 -34.50 10.83 7.88
CA ASP A 35 -34.47 12.28 8.09
C ASP A 35 -35.46 13.01 7.18
N HIS A 36 -35.64 12.53 5.95
CA HIS A 36 -36.59 13.12 5.01
C HIS A 36 -38.04 13.09 5.52
N PHE A 37 -38.42 12.00 6.21
CA PHE A 37 -39.75 11.83 6.78
C PHE A 37 -39.80 12.15 8.30
N ALA A 38 -38.75 12.75 8.85
CA ALA A 38 -38.77 13.20 10.23
C ALA A 38 -39.74 14.40 10.39
N PRO A 39 -40.47 14.52 11.52
CA PRO A 39 -41.33 15.67 11.76
C PRO A 39 -40.53 16.97 11.75
N ASP A 40 -40.93 17.95 10.95
CA ASP A 40 -40.32 19.27 10.93
C ASP A 40 -40.64 20.02 12.23
N LEU A 41 -39.64 20.15 13.10
CA LEU A 41 -39.77 20.83 14.40
C LEU A 41 -40.04 22.33 14.26
N ASN A 42 -39.77 22.93 13.10
CA ASN A 42 -39.94 24.36 12.84
C ASN A 42 -41.26 24.68 12.14
N SER A 43 -42.03 23.67 11.71
CA SER A 43 -43.31 23.89 11.06
C SER A 43 -44.37 24.35 12.06
N MET A 44 -45.13 25.38 11.68
CA MET A 44 -46.30 25.86 12.44
C MET A 44 -47.55 24.99 12.19
N GLU A 45 -47.49 24.05 11.24
CA GLU A 45 -48.58 23.14 10.91
C GLU A 45 -48.48 21.82 11.67
N VAL A 46 -49.62 21.28 12.11
CA VAL A 46 -49.68 19.97 12.78
C VAL A 46 -49.43 18.88 11.75
N GLN A 47 -48.29 18.21 11.86
CA GLN A 47 -47.93 17.11 10.98
C GLN A 47 -48.55 15.78 11.43
N ASP A 48 -49.04 14.99 10.48
CA ASP A 48 -49.51 13.63 10.74
C ASP A 48 -48.31 12.68 10.89
N LYS A 49 -47.92 12.46 12.15
CA LYS A 49 -46.81 11.57 12.51
C LYS A 49 -47.02 10.13 12.04
N ARG A 50 -48.27 9.65 11.95
CA ARG A 50 -48.54 8.28 11.51
C ARG A 50 -48.34 8.14 10.01
N LEU A 51 -48.76 9.15 9.24
CA LEU A 51 -48.54 9.20 7.81
C LEU A 51 -47.05 9.24 7.47
N LEU A 52 -46.29 10.12 8.14
CA LEU A 52 -44.83 10.23 7.95
C LEU A 52 -44.10 8.93 8.26
N GLU A 53 -44.44 8.29 9.39
CA GLU A 53 -43.84 7.00 9.77
C GLU A 53 -44.20 5.88 8.77
N GLY A 54 -45.44 5.85 8.27
CA GLY A 54 -45.85 4.90 7.22
C GLY A 54 -45.07 5.09 5.92
N ARG A 55 -44.93 6.34 5.46
CA ARG A 55 -44.14 6.68 4.26
C ARG A 55 -42.67 6.31 4.40
N LYS A 56 -42.07 6.60 5.56
CA LYS A 56 -40.70 6.19 5.91
C LYS A 56 -40.50 4.68 5.78
N GLN A 57 -41.41 3.90 6.33
CA GLN A 57 -41.31 2.43 6.30
C GLN A 57 -41.37 1.88 4.87
N ILE A 58 -42.30 2.39 4.05
CA ILE A 58 -42.42 1.99 2.64
C ILE A 58 -41.16 2.40 1.87
N ALA A 59 -40.70 3.64 2.01
CA ALA A 59 -39.47 4.11 1.36
C ALA A 59 -38.26 3.26 1.76
N THR A 60 -38.16 2.90 3.04
CA THR A 60 -37.10 2.02 3.56
C THR A 60 -37.14 0.63 2.90
N ILE A 61 -38.32 0.03 2.77
CA ILE A 61 -38.49 -1.29 2.13
C ILE A 61 -38.10 -1.21 0.65
N LEU A 62 -38.59 -0.21 -0.08
CA LEU A 62 -38.27 -0.02 -1.50
C LEU A 62 -36.78 0.19 -1.73
N PHE A 63 -36.11 0.97 -0.86
CA PHE A 63 -34.66 1.16 -0.95
C PHE A 63 -33.90 -0.15 -0.65
N LYS A 64 -34.36 -0.95 0.31
CA LYS A 64 -33.76 -2.26 0.63
C LYS A 64 -33.89 -3.24 -0.54
N GLU A 65 -35.06 -3.34 -1.13
CA GLU A 65 -35.32 -4.17 -2.30
C GLU A 65 -34.44 -3.75 -3.49
N TRP A 66 -34.34 -2.43 -3.73
CA TRP A 66 -33.40 -1.91 -4.72
C TRP A 66 -31.94 -2.24 -4.39
N TYR A 67 -31.54 -2.16 -3.13
CA TYR A 67 -30.17 -2.47 -2.73
C TYR A 67 -29.81 -3.94 -3.02
N GLU A 68 -30.74 -4.86 -2.78
CA GLU A 68 -30.57 -6.30 -3.02
C GLU A 68 -30.62 -6.67 -4.51
N THR A 69 -31.50 -6.04 -5.28
CA THR A 69 -31.78 -6.43 -6.69
C THR A 69 -31.06 -5.55 -7.72
N ARG A 70 -30.61 -4.37 -7.30
CA ARG A 70 -30.15 -3.25 -8.16
C ARG A 70 -31.19 -2.81 -9.19
N GLN A 71 -32.46 -3.14 -8.98
CA GLN A 71 -33.60 -2.79 -9.83
C GLN A 71 -34.60 -1.97 -9.02
N PHE A 72 -35.17 -0.93 -9.64
CA PHE A 72 -36.16 -0.08 -9.00
C PHE A 72 -37.46 -0.12 -9.81
N GLU A 73 -38.24 -1.19 -9.59
CA GLU A 73 -39.57 -1.37 -10.15
C GLU A 73 -40.56 -1.35 -8.98
N THR A 74 -41.53 -0.44 -8.99
CA THR A 74 -42.50 -0.29 -7.89
C THR A 74 -43.90 0.03 -8.39
N GLU A 75 -44.91 -0.56 -7.75
CA GLU A 75 -46.33 -0.22 -7.93
C GLU A 75 -46.75 0.97 -7.04
N GLU A 76 -45.84 1.50 -6.22
CA GLU A 76 -46.08 2.68 -5.38
C GLU A 76 -46.37 3.91 -6.25
N ASN A 77 -47.34 4.72 -5.83
CA ASN A 77 -47.79 5.91 -6.56
C ASN A 77 -47.57 7.22 -5.77
N ASP A 78 -47.21 7.14 -4.49
CA ASP A 78 -46.83 8.32 -3.70
C ASP A 78 -45.49 8.89 -4.20
N LYS A 79 -45.56 10.03 -4.88
CA LYS A 79 -44.40 10.72 -5.44
C LYS A 79 -43.35 11.07 -4.39
N GLU A 80 -43.76 11.38 -3.16
CA GLU A 80 -42.84 11.78 -2.11
C GLU A 80 -41.99 10.60 -1.65
N ILE A 81 -42.58 9.41 -1.56
CA ILE A 81 -41.87 8.14 -1.31
C ILE A 81 -40.89 7.86 -2.43
N ILE A 82 -41.35 7.90 -3.69
CA ILE A 82 -40.53 7.61 -4.87
C ILE A 82 -39.34 8.58 -4.97
N ASP A 83 -39.57 9.87 -4.75
CA ASP A 83 -38.52 10.90 -4.79
C ASP A 83 -37.51 10.71 -3.66
N ALA A 84 -37.97 10.35 -2.46
CA ALA A 84 -37.08 10.07 -1.33
C ALA A 84 -36.17 8.86 -1.62
N VAL A 85 -36.73 7.77 -2.17
CA VAL A 85 -35.96 6.58 -2.52
C VAL A 85 -34.97 6.89 -3.66
N ASN A 86 -35.40 7.57 -4.72
CA ASN A 86 -34.50 7.97 -5.81
C ASN A 86 -33.35 8.86 -5.33
N ARG A 87 -33.61 9.80 -4.41
CA ARG A 87 -32.55 10.61 -3.79
C ARG A 87 -31.55 9.75 -3.01
N ALA A 88 -32.04 8.79 -2.23
CA ALA A 88 -31.19 7.87 -1.47
C ALA A 88 -30.34 6.97 -2.38
N ILE A 89 -30.93 6.46 -3.48
CA ILE A 89 -30.23 5.70 -4.52
C ILE A 89 -29.09 6.51 -5.13
N VAL A 90 -29.39 7.73 -5.59
CA VAL A 90 -28.38 8.62 -6.20
C VAL A 90 -27.30 8.98 -5.19
N TYR A 91 -27.68 9.25 -3.93
CA TYR A 91 -26.75 9.55 -2.85
C TYR A 91 -25.79 8.37 -2.61
N TYR A 92 -26.31 7.16 -2.43
CA TYR A 92 -25.51 5.94 -2.25
C TYR A 92 -24.57 5.68 -3.43
N GLN A 93 -25.06 5.75 -4.67
CA GLN A 93 -24.24 5.53 -5.87
C GLN A 93 -23.09 6.54 -5.99
N ASN A 94 -23.34 7.81 -5.61
CA ASN A 94 -22.30 8.83 -5.60
C ASN A 94 -21.23 8.57 -4.53
N LEU A 95 -21.63 8.11 -3.34
CA LEU A 95 -20.69 7.71 -2.29
C LEU A 95 -19.84 6.52 -2.74
N LEU A 96 -20.45 5.45 -3.25
CA LEU A 96 -19.72 4.29 -3.77
C LEU A 96 -18.66 4.67 -4.83
N LYS A 97 -19.03 5.53 -5.78
CA LYS A 97 -18.11 5.98 -6.83
C LYS A 97 -16.94 6.77 -6.24
N LYS A 98 -17.20 7.63 -5.26
CA LYS A 98 -16.18 8.42 -4.57
C LYS A 98 -15.24 7.52 -3.78
N ASP A 99 -15.77 6.54 -3.08
CA ASP A 99 -15.01 5.65 -2.21
C ASP A 99 -14.17 4.68 -3.02
N TYR A 100 -14.71 4.14 -4.11
CA TYR A 100 -13.96 3.35 -5.08
C TYR A 100 -12.69 4.07 -5.57
N LEU A 101 -12.82 5.35 -5.94
CA LEU A 101 -11.68 6.17 -6.39
C LEU A 101 -10.72 6.49 -5.24
N THR A 102 -11.27 6.77 -4.07
CA THR A 102 -10.50 7.18 -2.89
C THR A 102 -9.62 6.03 -2.41
N TYR A 103 -10.17 4.83 -2.21
CA TYR A 103 -9.40 3.67 -1.77
C TYR A 103 -8.41 3.19 -2.84
N GLY A 104 -8.76 3.26 -4.13
CA GLY A 104 -7.83 2.98 -5.23
C GLY A 104 -6.62 3.92 -5.24
N ASN A 105 -6.85 5.23 -5.10
CA ASN A 105 -5.78 6.22 -5.04
C ASN A 105 -4.93 6.09 -3.76
N GLN A 106 -5.56 5.86 -2.61
CA GLN A 106 -4.85 5.64 -1.35
C GLN A 106 -3.95 4.40 -1.41
N MET A 107 -4.44 3.31 -2.01
CA MET A 107 -3.70 2.08 -2.22
C MET A 107 -2.44 2.31 -3.07
N LEU A 108 -2.55 3.02 -4.18
CA LEU A 108 -1.41 3.37 -5.05
C LEU A 108 -0.43 4.30 -4.34
N GLY A 109 -0.94 5.36 -3.70
CA GLY A 109 -0.12 6.27 -2.90
C GLY A 109 0.63 5.55 -1.78
N ALA A 110 0.04 4.52 -1.16
CA ALA A 110 0.70 3.73 -0.12
C ALA A 110 1.89 2.91 -0.64
N VAL A 111 1.88 2.48 -1.90
CA VAL A 111 3.04 1.83 -2.52
C VAL A 111 4.07 2.85 -2.95
N GLU A 112 3.64 3.96 -3.54
CA GLU A 112 4.54 5.02 -3.99
C GLU A 112 5.29 5.68 -2.81
N ARG A 113 4.67 5.77 -1.63
CA ARG A 113 5.34 6.22 -0.39
C ARG A 113 6.52 5.32 0.03
N ILE A 114 6.50 4.03 -0.28
CA ILE A 114 7.65 3.14 -0.01
C ILE A 114 8.87 3.63 -0.77
N TYR A 115 8.67 4.15 -1.98
CA TYR A 115 9.74 4.72 -2.78
C TYR A 115 10.23 6.05 -2.19
N ASP A 116 9.33 6.88 -1.67
CA ASP A 116 9.70 8.11 -0.96
C ASP A 116 10.56 7.81 0.26
N HIS A 117 10.19 6.83 1.09
CA HIS A 117 11.03 6.41 2.23
C HIS A 117 12.38 5.86 1.79
N TYR A 118 12.43 5.14 0.67
CA TYR A 118 13.70 4.70 0.07
C TYR A 118 14.59 5.87 -0.32
N LEU A 119 14.05 6.87 -1.03
CA LEU A 119 14.77 8.08 -1.41
C LEU A 119 15.19 8.90 -0.19
N GLY A 120 14.29 9.12 0.77
CA GLY A 120 14.57 9.85 2.01
C GLY A 120 15.66 9.16 2.83
N THR A 121 15.63 7.83 2.89
CA THR A 121 16.71 7.06 3.54
C THR A 121 18.04 7.27 2.84
N LEU A 122 18.10 7.22 1.50
CA LEU A 122 19.35 7.52 0.77
C LEU A 122 19.83 8.96 0.99
N GLN A 123 18.91 9.93 1.04
CA GLN A 123 19.19 11.34 1.28
C GLN A 123 19.86 11.59 2.64
N ILE A 124 19.78 10.66 3.59
CA ILE A 124 20.56 10.75 4.83
C ILE A 124 22.05 10.94 4.54
N LEU A 125 22.61 10.31 3.51
CA LEU A 125 24.02 10.53 3.14
C LEU A 125 24.29 11.98 2.75
N GLU A 126 23.39 12.59 1.97
CA GLU A 126 23.48 14.01 1.60
C GLU A 126 23.45 14.89 2.85
N VAL A 127 22.49 14.66 3.74
CA VAL A 127 22.37 15.38 5.01
C VAL A 127 23.62 15.22 5.88
N LEU A 128 24.17 14.00 5.99
CA LEU A 128 25.40 13.74 6.74
C LEU A 128 26.59 14.50 6.14
N THR A 129 26.76 14.49 4.82
CA THR A 129 27.84 15.24 4.17
C THR A 129 27.69 16.76 4.36
N GLY A 130 26.46 17.27 4.30
CA GLY A 130 26.18 18.69 4.60
C GLY A 130 26.53 19.06 6.04
N LEU A 131 26.15 18.23 7.01
CA LEU A 131 26.50 18.44 8.43
C LEU A 131 28.01 18.42 8.68
N ILE A 132 28.75 17.54 7.99
CA ILE A 132 30.22 17.48 8.08
C ILE A 132 30.83 18.74 7.47
N ALA A 133 30.38 19.17 6.30
CA ALA A 133 30.87 20.38 5.64
C ALA A 133 30.63 21.64 6.48
N GLU A 134 29.43 21.79 7.06
CA GLU A 134 29.10 22.88 7.98
C GLU A 134 29.98 22.89 9.25
N GLU A 135 30.33 21.71 9.78
CA GLU A 135 31.20 21.60 10.96
C GLU A 135 32.62 22.08 10.63
N GLU A 136 33.16 21.69 9.48
CA GLU A 136 34.50 22.10 9.03
C GLU A 136 34.58 23.60 8.73
N GLU A 137 33.58 24.17 8.05
CA GLU A 137 33.52 25.62 7.80
C GLU A 137 33.54 26.42 9.12
N LYS A 138 32.85 25.92 10.16
CA LYS A 138 32.84 26.55 11.50
C LYS A 138 34.19 26.43 12.19
N LYS A 139 34.93 25.32 12.04
CA LYS A 139 36.28 25.14 12.61
C LYS A 139 37.28 26.08 11.95
N GLU A 140 37.25 26.18 10.62
CA GLU A 140 38.11 27.10 9.85
C GLU A 140 37.90 28.55 10.29
N LYS A 141 36.65 28.98 10.44
CA LYS A 141 36.30 30.33 10.92
C LYS A 141 36.74 30.62 12.36
N ARG A 142 36.85 29.60 13.21
CA ARG A 142 37.20 29.74 14.64
C ARG A 142 38.70 29.59 14.90
N PHE A 143 39.51 29.28 13.89
CA PHE A 143 40.95 29.01 14.03
C PHE A 143 41.29 28.00 15.15
N THR A 144 40.37 27.06 15.42
CA THR A 144 40.55 26.06 16.47
C THR A 144 41.47 24.94 15.99
N VAL A 145 42.41 24.51 16.84
CA VAL A 145 43.23 23.32 16.58
C VAL A 145 42.33 22.10 16.44
N ALA A 146 42.52 21.32 15.37
CA ALA A 146 41.75 20.11 15.13
C ALA A 146 42.06 19.07 16.22
N THR A 147 41.11 18.86 17.13
CA THR A 147 41.15 17.78 18.13
C THR A 147 40.19 16.68 17.71
N GLY A 148 40.71 15.46 17.51
CA GLY A 148 39.91 14.27 17.18
C GLY A 148 40.02 13.81 15.72
N PRO A 149 39.28 12.76 15.34
CA PRO A 149 39.31 12.16 14.01
C PRO A 149 38.88 13.14 12.90
N ASP A 150 39.55 13.07 11.75
CA ASP A 150 39.30 13.94 10.59
C ASP A 150 38.08 13.49 9.79
N VAL A 151 36.88 13.84 10.27
CA VAL A 151 35.59 13.44 9.67
C VAL A 151 35.41 13.87 8.22
N LYS A 152 36.11 14.92 7.76
CA LYS A 152 36.04 15.40 6.37
C LYS A 152 36.54 14.36 5.35
N ARG A 153 37.30 13.35 5.80
CA ARG A 153 37.71 12.22 4.95
C ARG A 153 36.51 11.49 4.36
N PHE A 154 35.40 11.41 5.11
CA PHE A 154 34.16 10.79 4.62
C PHE A 154 33.53 11.56 3.45
N LEU A 155 33.78 12.87 3.31
CA LEU A 155 33.31 13.64 2.15
C LEU A 155 33.92 13.13 0.83
N ARG A 156 35.04 12.40 0.89
CA ARG A 156 35.72 11.82 -0.29
C ARG A 156 35.31 10.38 -0.58
N ASN A 157 34.39 9.81 0.21
CA ASN A 157 33.89 8.45 0.00
C ASN A 157 33.28 8.33 -1.41
N ARG A 158 33.84 7.46 -2.25
CA ARG A 158 33.45 7.38 -3.67
C ARG A 158 32.00 6.93 -3.86
N VAL A 159 31.51 6.00 -3.03
CA VAL A 159 30.12 5.51 -3.12
C VAL A 159 29.13 6.63 -2.83
N VAL A 160 29.40 7.44 -1.80
CA VAL A 160 28.59 8.63 -1.50
C VAL A 160 28.66 9.63 -2.65
N GLN A 161 29.85 9.92 -3.17
CA GLN A 161 30.00 10.86 -4.29
C GLN A 161 29.30 10.38 -5.57
N HIS A 162 29.43 9.11 -5.93
CA HIS A 162 28.74 8.54 -7.08
C HIS A 162 27.23 8.65 -6.95
N LEU A 163 26.67 8.38 -5.75
CA LEU A 163 25.23 8.52 -5.52
C LEU A 163 24.79 9.99 -5.60
N LEU A 164 25.46 10.90 -4.90
CA LEU A 164 25.06 12.30 -4.84
C LEU A 164 25.23 13.04 -6.17
N GLN A 165 26.18 12.63 -7.01
CA GLN A 165 26.38 13.19 -8.34
C GLN A 165 25.52 12.52 -9.42
N ASN A 166 24.83 11.43 -9.08
CA ASN A 166 23.99 10.69 -10.04
C ASN A 166 22.76 11.52 -10.45
N LYS A 167 22.63 11.74 -11.77
CA LYS A 167 21.54 12.54 -12.34
C LYS A 167 20.15 11.93 -12.07
N SER A 168 20.03 10.60 -12.12
CA SER A 168 18.76 9.90 -11.86
C SER A 168 18.32 10.12 -10.40
N TYR A 169 19.21 9.91 -9.43
CA TYR A 169 18.96 10.20 -8.01
C TYR A 169 18.50 11.65 -7.79
N GLN A 170 19.23 12.63 -8.33
CA GLN A 170 18.88 14.06 -8.19
C GLN A 170 17.51 14.39 -8.79
N GLN A 171 17.20 13.85 -9.97
CA GLN A 171 15.89 14.02 -10.59
C GLN A 171 14.76 13.43 -9.73
N HIS A 172 14.96 12.25 -9.14
CA HIS A 172 13.96 11.62 -8.28
C HIS A 172 13.73 12.42 -6.99
N ILE A 173 14.79 12.90 -6.33
CA ILE A 173 14.70 13.74 -5.14
C ILE A 173 13.88 15.02 -5.43
N ILE A 174 14.20 15.71 -6.52
CA ILE A 174 13.52 16.95 -6.91
C ILE A 174 12.07 16.69 -7.30
N ARG A 175 11.82 15.72 -8.20
CA ARG A 175 10.48 15.43 -8.73
C ARG A 175 9.50 15.00 -7.63
N ARG A 176 9.97 14.29 -6.62
CA ARG A 176 9.16 13.82 -5.49
C ARG A 176 9.22 14.74 -4.27
N ASN A 177 9.94 15.86 -4.37
CA ASN A 177 10.10 16.84 -3.30
C ASN A 177 10.58 16.20 -1.98
N ILE A 178 11.58 15.31 -2.07
CA ILE A 178 12.12 14.59 -0.91
C ILE A 178 13.01 15.52 -0.10
N SER A 179 12.65 15.74 1.16
CA SER A 179 13.42 16.54 2.09
C SER A 179 13.14 16.12 3.53
N TRP A 180 14.19 16.12 4.35
CA TRP A 180 14.09 15.88 5.79
C TRP A 180 13.53 17.09 6.56
N GLY A 181 13.47 18.29 5.99
CA GLY A 181 12.83 19.46 6.60
C GLY A 181 13.17 19.67 8.09
N SER A 182 12.15 19.70 8.96
CA SER A 182 12.28 19.79 10.42
C SER A 182 13.02 18.60 11.06
N ASP A 183 12.93 17.45 10.42
CA ASP A 183 13.37 16.16 10.94
C ASP A 183 14.88 15.95 10.73
N ILE A 184 15.56 16.89 10.06
CA ILE A 184 17.05 16.97 10.01
C ILE A 184 17.66 16.95 11.42
N SER A 185 16.92 17.43 12.43
CA SER A 185 17.34 17.39 13.82
C SER A 185 17.65 15.98 14.33
N GLU A 186 16.89 14.97 13.90
CA GLU A 186 17.11 13.57 14.24
C GLU A 186 18.38 13.04 13.56
N ILE A 187 18.57 13.30 12.27
CA ILE A 187 19.81 12.92 11.56
C ILE A 187 21.03 13.59 12.20
N ARG A 188 20.90 14.85 12.63
CA ARG A 188 21.95 15.57 13.34
C ARG A 188 22.26 14.95 14.71
N ALA A 189 21.25 14.44 15.42
CA ALA A 189 21.46 13.70 16.65
C ALA A 189 22.20 12.39 16.39
N VAL A 190 21.81 11.63 15.37
CA VAL A 190 22.51 10.40 14.95
C VAL A 190 23.97 10.68 14.58
N TYR A 191 24.22 11.72 13.78
CA TYR A 191 25.57 12.13 13.43
C TYR A 191 26.43 12.40 14.67
N ARG A 192 25.98 13.30 15.56
CA ARG A 192 26.77 13.77 16.70
C ARG A 192 26.95 12.72 17.80
N ASN A 193 25.88 11.99 18.11
CA ASN A 193 25.82 11.15 19.30
C ASN A 193 26.19 9.69 19.01
N ILE A 194 26.07 9.25 17.74
CA ILE A 194 26.27 7.84 17.37
C ILE A 194 27.40 7.73 16.34
N LEU A 195 27.25 8.31 15.15
CA LEU A 195 28.19 8.08 14.05
C LEU A 195 29.61 8.51 14.39
N LYS A 196 29.80 9.67 15.03
CA LYS A 196 31.13 10.17 15.43
C LYS A 196 31.83 9.32 16.51
N GLN A 197 31.11 8.43 17.17
CA GLN A 197 31.62 7.54 18.22
C GLN A 197 31.66 6.07 17.76
N ASP A 198 31.22 5.78 16.54
CA ASP A 198 31.13 4.43 16.02
C ASP A 198 32.50 3.89 15.60
N ASP A 199 32.90 2.74 16.14
CA ASP A 199 34.23 2.15 15.91
C ASP A 199 34.51 1.88 14.42
N ALA A 200 33.53 1.38 13.66
CA ALA A 200 33.74 1.07 12.26
C ALA A 200 33.94 2.35 11.44
N PHE A 201 33.19 3.40 11.74
CA PHE A 201 33.38 4.72 11.14
C PHE A 201 34.73 5.32 11.48
N LEU A 202 35.13 5.28 12.76
CA LEU A 202 36.44 5.76 13.19
C LEU A 202 37.61 5.01 12.53
N ASN A 203 37.49 3.68 12.43
CA ASN A 203 38.48 2.85 11.74
C ASN A 203 38.58 3.19 10.25
N TYR A 204 37.45 3.40 9.58
CA TYR A 204 37.42 3.85 8.19
C TYR A 204 38.11 5.20 8.01
N LEU A 205 37.84 6.19 8.89
CA LEU A 205 38.49 7.50 8.83
C LEU A 205 40.02 7.42 9.02
N ALA A 206 40.50 6.43 9.77
CA ALA A 206 41.93 6.23 10.01
C ALA A 206 42.68 5.66 8.79
N LEU A 207 41.99 5.06 7.82
CA LEU A 207 42.61 4.51 6.61
C LEU A 207 43.33 5.63 5.82
N PRO A 208 44.61 5.45 5.44
CA PRO A 208 45.36 6.46 4.69
C PRO A 208 44.87 6.59 3.24
N ALA A 209 44.45 5.49 2.63
CA ALA A 209 43.92 5.41 1.27
C ALA A 209 42.84 4.32 1.20
N PRO A 210 41.57 4.65 1.51
CA PRO A 210 40.47 3.70 1.39
C PRO A 210 40.35 3.15 -0.04
N THR A 211 40.05 1.86 -0.17
CA THR A 211 39.63 1.23 -1.43
C THR A 211 38.14 1.44 -1.67
N LEU A 212 37.65 1.13 -2.89
CA LEU A 212 36.22 1.27 -3.19
C LEU A 212 35.38 0.30 -2.33
N GLU A 213 35.95 -0.87 -2.02
CA GLU A 213 35.35 -1.83 -1.09
C GLU A 213 35.25 -1.26 0.34
N ASP A 214 36.31 -0.58 0.83
CA ASP A 214 36.26 0.10 2.13
C ASP A 214 35.18 1.19 2.16
N ASP A 215 35.07 1.96 1.07
CA ASP A 215 34.03 2.99 0.91
C ASP A 215 32.61 2.38 0.93
N PHE A 216 32.43 1.25 0.27
CA PHE A 216 31.17 0.51 0.24
C PHE A 216 30.81 -0.06 1.61
N GLU A 217 31.74 -0.76 2.27
CA GLU A 217 31.47 -1.42 3.54
C GLU A 217 31.13 -0.42 4.65
N ILE A 218 31.75 0.78 4.68
CA ILE A 218 31.37 1.79 5.67
C ILE A 218 29.96 2.34 5.43
N VAL A 219 29.58 2.63 4.18
CA VAL A 219 28.23 3.14 3.86
C VAL A 219 27.18 2.07 4.18
N LYS A 220 27.47 0.81 3.87
CA LYS A 220 26.65 -0.33 4.25
C LYS A 220 26.52 -0.49 5.76
N HIS A 221 27.60 -0.31 6.53
CA HIS A 221 27.56 -0.30 7.99
C HIS A 221 26.69 0.82 8.53
N ILE A 222 26.85 2.05 8.02
CA ILE A 222 26.03 3.21 8.42
C ILE A 222 24.54 2.88 8.27
N PHE A 223 24.11 2.39 7.11
CA PHE A 223 22.70 2.05 6.94
C PHE A 223 22.26 0.87 7.80
N LYS A 224 22.97 -0.26 7.73
CA LYS A 224 22.55 -1.53 8.33
C LYS A 224 22.60 -1.50 9.86
N ASN A 225 23.63 -0.88 10.42
CA ASN A 225 23.96 -0.97 11.84
C ASN A 225 23.62 0.29 12.61
N ILE A 226 23.52 1.45 11.95
CA ILE A 226 23.15 2.72 12.59
C ILE A 226 21.73 3.09 12.17
N ILE A 227 21.50 3.51 10.92
CA ILE A 227 20.22 4.11 10.49
C ILE A 227 19.01 3.17 10.72
N PHE A 228 19.08 1.91 10.29
CA PHE A 228 17.96 0.97 10.44
C PHE A 228 17.77 0.39 11.86
N LYS A 229 18.64 0.76 12.80
CA LYS A 229 18.60 0.29 14.20
C LYS A 229 18.41 1.41 15.22
N GLU A 230 18.67 2.66 14.85
CA GLU A 230 18.49 3.81 15.73
C GLU A 230 17.01 4.00 16.05
N LYS A 231 16.69 4.10 17.35
CA LYS A 231 15.32 4.00 17.85
C LYS A 231 14.47 5.20 17.45
N ASN A 232 15.00 6.41 17.57
CA ASN A 232 14.24 7.62 17.28
C ASN A 232 13.92 7.72 15.78
N LEU A 233 14.86 7.35 14.91
CA LEU A 233 14.62 7.23 13.47
C LEU A 233 13.60 6.14 13.16
N GLN A 234 13.60 5.02 13.86
CA GLN A 234 12.53 4.02 13.68
C GLN A 234 11.17 4.58 14.07
N SER A 235 11.06 5.26 15.22
CA SER A 235 9.81 5.88 15.64
C SER A 235 9.34 6.95 14.65
N LEU A 236 10.25 7.78 14.13
CA LEU A 236 9.92 8.77 13.11
C LEU A 236 9.39 8.13 11.82
N PHE A 237 10.02 7.05 11.34
CA PHE A 237 9.50 6.33 10.17
C PHE A 237 8.15 5.66 10.44
N GLU A 238 7.90 5.16 11.65
CA GLU A 238 6.60 4.60 12.05
C GLU A 238 5.50 5.68 12.14
N GLU A 239 5.85 6.90 12.54
CA GLU A 239 4.96 8.06 12.51
C GLU A 239 4.61 8.49 11.08
N GLN A 240 5.57 8.42 10.16
CA GLN A 240 5.38 8.74 8.74
C GLN A 240 4.66 7.62 7.97
N ASP A 241 4.85 6.36 8.37
CA ASP A 241 4.31 5.17 7.72
C ASP A 241 3.77 4.17 8.73
N LEU A 242 2.45 4.10 8.84
CA LEU A 242 1.77 3.13 9.70
C LEU A 242 2.09 1.66 9.37
N ASN A 243 2.58 1.37 8.15
CA ASN A 243 3.01 0.04 7.73
C ASN A 243 4.54 -0.08 7.66
N TRP A 244 5.26 0.74 8.44
CA TRP A 244 6.72 0.75 8.41
C TRP A 244 7.33 -0.61 8.71
N VAL A 245 6.72 -1.40 9.61
CA VAL A 245 7.22 -2.73 9.97
C VAL A 245 7.39 -3.63 8.73
N GLU A 246 6.40 -3.64 7.84
CA GLU A 246 6.45 -4.38 6.57
C GLU A 246 7.32 -3.66 5.53
N ASN A 247 7.13 -2.35 5.38
CA ASN A 247 7.76 -1.57 4.31
C ASN A 247 9.28 -1.39 4.54
N LYS A 248 9.74 -1.37 5.79
CA LYS A 248 11.15 -1.28 6.19
C LYS A 248 12.01 -2.35 5.54
N ALA A 249 11.51 -3.58 5.44
CA ALA A 249 12.24 -4.67 4.80
C ALA A 249 12.49 -4.39 3.32
N ILE A 250 11.50 -3.77 2.65
CA ILE A 250 11.59 -3.39 1.23
C ILE A 250 12.57 -2.23 1.06
N VAL A 251 12.42 -1.17 1.86
CA VAL A 251 13.30 0.01 1.86
C VAL A 251 14.74 -0.41 2.12
N LYS A 252 14.99 -1.18 3.18
CA LYS A 252 16.32 -1.72 3.50
C LYS A 252 16.90 -2.54 2.35
N SER A 253 16.09 -3.37 1.70
CA SER A 253 16.53 -4.14 0.54
C SER A 253 16.89 -3.23 -0.65
N LEU A 254 16.12 -2.17 -0.91
CA LEU A 254 16.40 -1.22 -2.00
C LEU A 254 17.68 -0.44 -1.70
N VAL A 255 17.79 0.17 -0.52
CA VAL A 255 19.01 0.89 -0.09
C VAL A 255 20.23 0.01 -0.22
N ASN A 256 20.22 -1.22 0.33
CA ASN A 256 21.38 -2.10 0.28
C ASN A 256 21.76 -2.49 -1.16
N LYS A 257 20.79 -2.71 -2.06
CA LYS A 257 21.08 -3.00 -3.47
C LYS A 257 21.64 -1.77 -4.18
N THR A 258 21.10 -0.58 -3.91
CA THR A 258 21.58 0.68 -4.48
C THR A 258 23.01 0.95 -4.05
N ILE A 259 23.30 0.90 -2.75
CA ILE A 259 24.66 1.09 -2.24
C ILE A 259 25.64 0.08 -2.84
N LYS A 260 25.21 -1.17 -3.07
CA LYS A 260 26.03 -2.16 -3.77
C LYS A 260 26.33 -1.75 -5.21
N ILE A 261 25.30 -1.34 -5.98
CA ILE A 261 25.48 -0.88 -7.37
C ILE A 261 26.47 0.29 -7.41
N PHE A 262 26.30 1.29 -6.53
CA PHE A 262 27.18 2.45 -6.45
C PHE A 262 28.57 2.17 -5.84
N GLY A 263 28.76 0.98 -5.25
CA GLY A 263 30.03 0.44 -4.77
C GLY A 263 30.84 -0.30 -5.83
N GLU A 264 30.33 -0.42 -7.06
CA GLU A 264 31.03 -1.02 -8.20
C GLU A 264 31.46 0.08 -9.19
N GLU A 265 32.12 -0.26 -10.30
CA GLU A 265 32.34 0.71 -11.38
C GLU A 265 31.02 0.98 -12.10
N VAL A 266 30.56 2.23 -12.02
CA VAL A 266 29.21 2.63 -12.46
C VAL A 266 29.30 3.58 -13.66
N ALA A 267 28.40 3.39 -14.64
CA ALA A 267 28.27 4.31 -15.77
C ALA A 267 27.64 5.65 -15.34
N GLU A 268 27.97 6.74 -16.05
CA GLU A 268 27.42 8.08 -15.75
C GLU A 268 25.88 8.15 -15.83
N ASP A 269 25.25 7.27 -16.61
CA ASP A 269 23.81 7.19 -16.85
C ASP A 269 23.09 6.15 -15.99
N GLN A 270 23.75 5.61 -14.96
CA GLN A 270 23.18 4.63 -14.06
C GLN A 270 21.83 5.10 -13.49
N GLN A 271 20.79 4.32 -13.76
CA GLN A 271 19.46 4.58 -13.22
C GLN A 271 19.35 4.12 -11.78
N LEU A 272 18.56 4.84 -11.00
CA LEU A 272 18.19 4.41 -9.66
C LEU A 272 17.27 3.19 -9.76
N LEU A 273 17.30 2.32 -8.75
CA LEU A 273 16.40 1.18 -8.69
C LEU A 273 14.95 1.64 -8.59
N ASP A 274 14.06 0.94 -9.29
CA ASP A 274 12.61 1.00 -9.10
C ASP A 274 12.15 0.14 -7.91
N LEU A 275 10.88 0.28 -7.54
CA LEU A 275 10.26 -0.51 -6.46
C LEU A 275 10.34 -2.01 -6.71
N SER A 276 10.14 -2.44 -7.95
CA SER A 276 10.27 -3.83 -8.40
C SER A 276 11.11 -3.92 -9.67
N ALA A 277 11.40 -5.14 -10.14
CA ALA A 277 12.19 -5.35 -11.34
C ALA A 277 11.49 -4.88 -12.63
N ASN A 278 10.15 -4.84 -12.63
CA ASN A 278 9.35 -4.28 -13.71
C ASN A 278 8.14 -3.58 -13.08
N TRP A 279 8.37 -2.36 -12.60
CA TRP A 279 7.36 -1.62 -11.84
C TRP A 279 6.15 -1.24 -12.70
N GLU A 280 6.33 -0.96 -13.99
CA GLU A 280 5.20 -0.65 -14.88
C GLU A 280 4.23 -1.82 -14.98
N ASP A 281 4.73 -3.03 -15.25
CA ASP A 281 3.90 -4.25 -15.30
C ASP A 281 3.29 -4.58 -13.94
N ASP A 282 4.03 -4.40 -12.85
CA ASP A 282 3.56 -4.70 -11.50
C ASP A 282 2.51 -3.69 -11.03
N LYS A 283 2.63 -2.41 -11.41
CA LYS A 283 1.63 -1.37 -11.17
C LYS A 283 0.35 -1.66 -11.96
N ALA A 284 0.47 -2.02 -13.24
CA ALA A 284 -0.68 -2.40 -14.05
C ALA A 284 -1.39 -3.64 -13.48
N PHE A 285 -0.65 -4.66 -13.05
CA PHE A 285 -1.21 -5.82 -12.34
C PHE A 285 -1.98 -5.40 -11.08
N PHE A 286 -1.41 -4.48 -10.30
CA PHE A 286 -1.97 -4.03 -9.03
C PHE A 286 -3.28 -3.26 -9.19
N GLU A 287 -3.31 -2.30 -10.11
CA GLU A 287 -4.49 -1.51 -10.45
C GLU A 287 -5.60 -2.41 -11.01
N GLU A 288 -5.27 -3.26 -11.98
CA GLU A 288 -6.22 -4.14 -12.63
C GLU A 288 -6.82 -5.16 -11.64
N LEU A 289 -6.03 -5.71 -10.72
CA LEU A 289 -6.52 -6.62 -9.69
C LEU A 289 -7.57 -5.94 -8.79
N TYR A 290 -7.32 -4.71 -8.36
CA TYR A 290 -8.27 -3.94 -7.55
C TYR A 290 -9.56 -3.65 -8.34
N HIS A 291 -9.42 -3.09 -9.54
CA HIS A 291 -10.55 -2.70 -10.38
C HIS A 291 -11.44 -3.87 -10.77
N GLN A 292 -10.85 -4.98 -11.25
CA GLN A 292 -11.62 -6.13 -11.69
C GLN A 292 -12.24 -6.91 -10.53
N THR A 293 -11.61 -6.94 -9.35
CA THR A 293 -12.21 -7.64 -8.20
C THR A 293 -13.49 -6.95 -7.76
N ILE A 294 -13.50 -5.61 -7.68
CA ILE A 294 -14.69 -4.84 -7.32
C ILE A 294 -15.74 -4.89 -8.44
N LYS A 295 -15.33 -4.75 -9.70
CA LYS A 295 -16.25 -4.76 -10.84
C LYS A 295 -17.02 -6.07 -10.97
N ASP A 296 -16.34 -7.20 -10.77
CA ASP A 296 -16.93 -8.54 -10.87
C ASP A 296 -17.29 -9.11 -9.47
N ASP A 297 -17.47 -8.27 -8.44
CA ASP A 297 -17.66 -8.72 -7.05
C ASP A 297 -18.86 -9.66 -6.90
N GLU A 298 -20.01 -9.32 -7.48
CA GLU A 298 -21.25 -10.13 -7.44
C GLU A 298 -21.04 -11.52 -8.07
N LYS A 299 -20.32 -11.57 -9.20
CA LYS A 299 -19.97 -12.81 -9.88
C LYS A 299 -19.08 -13.69 -8.99
N TYR A 300 -18.09 -13.10 -8.32
CA TYR A 300 -17.21 -13.87 -7.43
C TYR A 300 -17.90 -14.26 -6.12
N GLU A 301 -18.77 -13.44 -5.55
CA GLU A 301 -19.60 -13.82 -4.39
C GLU A 301 -20.46 -15.03 -4.72
N ALA A 302 -21.12 -15.06 -5.88
CA ALA A 302 -21.93 -16.20 -6.30
C ALA A 302 -21.11 -17.49 -6.44
N LEU A 303 -19.91 -17.42 -7.03
CA LEU A 303 -19.00 -18.57 -7.16
C LEU A 303 -18.51 -19.08 -5.81
N VAL A 304 -18.17 -18.15 -4.89
CA VAL A 304 -17.76 -18.49 -3.53
C VAL A 304 -18.94 -19.12 -2.78
N ALA A 305 -20.13 -18.52 -2.80
CA ALA A 305 -21.31 -19.04 -2.12
C ALA A 305 -21.67 -20.46 -2.58
N ALA A 306 -21.61 -20.74 -3.88
CA ALA A 306 -21.84 -22.08 -4.43
C ALA A 306 -20.81 -23.12 -3.97
N SER A 307 -19.58 -22.68 -3.66
CA SER A 307 -18.46 -23.56 -3.30
C SER A 307 -18.39 -23.84 -1.79
N VAL A 308 -18.99 -22.97 -0.98
CA VAL A 308 -18.90 -22.96 0.49
C VAL A 308 -20.11 -23.66 1.14
N GLN A 309 -20.98 -24.35 0.38
CA GLN A 309 -22.17 -25.04 0.90
C GLN A 309 -21.94 -26.02 2.07
N ASN A 310 -20.74 -26.63 2.16
CA ASN A 310 -20.37 -27.54 3.25
C ASN A 310 -19.70 -26.85 4.45
N TRP A 311 -19.56 -25.53 4.38
CA TRP A 311 -18.95 -24.70 5.41
C TRP A 311 -20.03 -23.78 5.98
N ASP A 312 -19.85 -23.41 7.24
CA ASP A 312 -20.75 -22.48 7.91
C ASP A 312 -20.56 -21.07 7.31
N VAL A 313 -21.34 -20.76 6.26
CA VAL A 313 -21.22 -19.54 5.43
C VAL A 313 -21.35 -18.28 6.28
N GLU A 314 -22.19 -18.30 7.33
CA GLU A 314 -22.39 -17.19 8.26
C GLU A 314 -21.16 -16.91 9.14
N ARG A 315 -20.21 -17.86 9.23
CA ARG A 315 -18.97 -17.73 10.01
C ARG A 315 -17.74 -17.42 9.16
N VAL A 316 -17.88 -17.26 7.85
CA VAL A 316 -16.75 -16.94 6.98
C VAL A 316 -16.35 -15.49 7.22
N ALA A 317 -15.12 -15.27 7.69
CA ALA A 317 -14.58 -13.94 7.90
C ALA A 317 -14.62 -13.15 6.58
N MET A 318 -14.98 -11.87 6.65
CA MET A 318 -15.01 -10.99 5.49
C MET A 318 -13.68 -10.98 4.71
N LEU A 319 -12.55 -11.02 5.42
CA LEU A 319 -11.23 -11.13 4.80
C LEU A 319 -11.04 -12.43 4.01
N ASP A 320 -11.58 -13.56 4.50
CA ASP A 320 -11.50 -14.82 3.75
C ASP A 320 -12.31 -14.75 2.46
N LYS A 321 -13.49 -14.11 2.48
CA LYS A 321 -14.26 -13.87 1.26
C LYS A 321 -13.48 -13.02 0.26
N ILE A 322 -12.88 -11.91 0.69
CA ILE A 322 -12.07 -11.03 -0.17
C ILE A 322 -10.88 -11.79 -0.76
N ILE A 323 -10.16 -12.57 0.06
CA ILE A 323 -9.04 -13.41 -0.39
C ILE A 323 -9.49 -14.38 -1.48
N LEU A 324 -10.63 -15.06 -1.31
CA LEU A 324 -11.18 -15.97 -2.31
C LEU A 324 -11.56 -15.24 -3.60
N LYS A 325 -12.27 -14.10 -3.50
CA LYS A 325 -12.68 -13.30 -4.65
C LYS A 325 -11.50 -12.77 -5.44
N MET A 326 -10.48 -12.24 -4.77
CA MET A 326 -9.26 -11.77 -5.42
C MET A 326 -8.49 -12.91 -6.09
N ALA A 327 -8.44 -14.09 -5.49
CA ALA A 327 -7.79 -15.24 -6.11
C ALA A 327 -8.54 -15.69 -7.38
N LEU A 328 -9.87 -15.74 -7.34
CA LEU A 328 -10.70 -16.01 -8.51
C LEU A 328 -10.48 -14.97 -9.61
N CYS A 329 -10.54 -13.69 -9.25
CA CYS A 329 -10.26 -12.58 -10.15
C CYS A 329 -8.91 -12.77 -10.82
N GLU A 330 -7.85 -13.02 -10.04
CA GLU A 330 -6.52 -13.22 -10.57
C GLU A 330 -6.42 -14.43 -11.50
N MET A 331 -7.10 -15.54 -11.16
CA MET A 331 -7.14 -16.74 -11.98
C MET A 331 -7.82 -16.49 -13.33
N HIS A 332 -8.90 -15.71 -13.36
CA HIS A 332 -9.65 -15.40 -14.58
C HIS A 332 -8.90 -14.42 -15.50
N ILE A 333 -8.35 -13.33 -14.95
CA ILE A 333 -7.87 -12.22 -15.78
C ILE A 333 -6.38 -12.36 -16.14
N PHE A 334 -5.53 -12.81 -15.21
CA PHE A 334 -4.09 -12.88 -15.44
C PHE A 334 -3.67 -14.25 -15.99
N ARG A 335 -3.74 -14.38 -17.31
CA ARG A 335 -3.43 -15.63 -18.01
C ARG A 335 -1.98 -16.07 -17.85
N SER A 336 -1.05 -15.14 -17.62
CA SER A 336 0.38 -15.41 -17.45
C SER A 336 0.75 -15.96 -16.06
N ILE A 337 -0.16 -15.91 -15.09
CA ILE A 337 0.07 -16.41 -13.73
C ILE A 337 -0.51 -17.82 -13.60
N PRO A 338 0.29 -18.86 -13.28
CA PRO A 338 -0.22 -20.21 -13.10
C PRO A 338 -1.22 -20.28 -11.95
N VAL A 339 -2.29 -21.07 -12.11
CA VAL A 339 -3.34 -21.27 -11.09
C VAL A 339 -2.74 -21.65 -9.73
N LYS A 340 -1.84 -22.63 -9.69
CA LYS A 340 -1.18 -23.08 -8.45
C LYS A 340 -0.39 -21.97 -7.76
N VAL A 341 0.22 -21.06 -8.52
CA VAL A 341 0.95 -19.92 -7.95
C VAL A 341 -0.04 -18.97 -7.28
N THR A 342 -1.13 -18.63 -7.96
CA THR A 342 -2.20 -17.81 -7.38
C THR A 342 -2.72 -18.42 -6.08
N ILE A 343 -3.10 -19.70 -6.06
CA ILE A 343 -3.58 -20.38 -4.84
C ILE A 343 -2.56 -20.26 -3.71
N ASN A 344 -1.29 -20.60 -3.96
CA ASN A 344 -0.23 -20.53 -2.95
C ASN A 344 -0.07 -19.12 -2.36
N GLU A 345 -0.11 -18.08 -3.21
CA GLU A 345 0.03 -16.70 -2.75
C GLU A 345 -1.12 -16.27 -1.81
N TYR A 346 -2.36 -16.61 -2.15
CA TYR A 346 -3.52 -16.26 -1.32
C TYR A 346 -3.61 -17.12 -0.04
N ILE A 347 -3.06 -18.34 -0.03
CA ILE A 347 -2.88 -19.13 1.19
C ILE A 347 -1.87 -18.48 2.14
N GLU A 348 -0.76 -17.93 1.63
CA GLU A 348 0.19 -17.21 2.49
C GLU A 348 -0.42 -15.93 3.05
N ILE A 349 -1.24 -15.22 2.28
CA ILE A 349 -1.93 -14.02 2.73
C ILE A 349 -2.94 -14.35 3.86
N SER A 350 -3.70 -15.44 3.72
CA SER A 350 -4.70 -15.82 4.74
C SER A 350 -4.07 -16.17 6.09
N LYS A 351 -2.84 -16.71 6.11
CA LYS A 351 -2.10 -16.96 7.36
C LYS A 351 -1.71 -15.69 8.10
N LEU A 352 -1.46 -14.60 7.36
CA LEU A 352 -0.96 -13.35 7.93
C LEU A 352 -2.10 -12.46 8.45
N TYR A 353 -3.25 -12.47 7.76
CA TYR A 353 -4.30 -11.48 8.00
C TYR A 353 -5.63 -12.06 8.48
N SER A 354 -5.80 -13.39 8.50
CA SER A 354 -7.07 -14.01 8.86
C SER A 354 -6.94 -14.97 10.06
N THR A 355 -7.95 -15.82 10.28
CA THR A 355 -8.00 -16.70 11.45
C THR A 355 -7.05 -17.90 11.30
N PRO A 356 -6.65 -18.57 12.40
CA PRO A 356 -5.82 -19.78 12.33
C PRO A 356 -6.39 -20.90 11.46
N LYS A 357 -7.72 -20.96 11.29
CA LYS A 357 -8.40 -21.96 10.45
C LYS A 357 -8.47 -21.55 8.97
N SER A 358 -8.28 -20.26 8.66
CA SER A 358 -8.46 -19.70 7.33
C SER A 358 -7.51 -20.30 6.28
N LYS A 359 -6.30 -20.71 6.66
CA LYS A 359 -5.39 -21.42 5.77
C LYS A 359 -6.03 -22.66 5.12
N GLN A 360 -6.63 -23.53 5.94
CA GLN A 360 -7.21 -24.79 5.49
C GLN A 360 -8.48 -24.53 4.67
N PHE A 361 -9.29 -23.58 5.13
CA PHE A 361 -10.50 -23.14 4.45
C PHE A 361 -10.19 -22.59 3.04
N VAL A 362 -9.33 -21.57 2.95
CA VAL A 362 -8.96 -20.92 1.68
C VAL A 362 -8.35 -21.95 0.71
N ASN A 363 -7.44 -22.81 1.17
CA ASN A 363 -6.88 -23.86 0.33
C ASN A 363 -7.96 -24.79 -0.24
N GLY A 364 -8.81 -25.36 0.61
CA GLY A 364 -9.84 -26.32 0.18
C GLY A 364 -10.87 -25.71 -0.78
N VAL A 365 -11.28 -24.46 -0.54
CA VAL A 365 -12.24 -23.77 -1.40
C VAL A 365 -11.61 -23.37 -2.73
N LEU A 366 -10.40 -22.84 -2.74
CA LEU A 366 -9.69 -22.47 -3.97
C LEU A 366 -9.37 -23.68 -4.85
N ASP A 367 -8.91 -24.80 -4.26
CA ASP A 367 -8.61 -26.02 -5.02
C ASP A 367 -9.84 -26.54 -5.75
N LYS A 368 -10.99 -26.58 -5.06
CA LYS A 368 -12.27 -27.00 -5.64
C LYS A 368 -12.72 -26.06 -6.77
N MET A 369 -12.75 -24.76 -6.52
CA MET A 369 -13.17 -23.77 -7.52
C MET A 369 -12.25 -23.76 -8.74
N ALA A 370 -10.94 -23.81 -8.52
CA ALA A 370 -9.97 -23.85 -9.60
C ALA A 370 -10.18 -25.07 -10.51
N GLN A 371 -10.40 -26.26 -9.93
CA GLN A 371 -10.67 -27.47 -10.70
C GLN A 371 -11.95 -27.36 -11.53
N GLU A 372 -13.04 -26.87 -10.93
CA GLU A 372 -14.33 -26.71 -11.61
C GLU A 372 -14.25 -25.69 -12.76
N LEU A 373 -13.65 -24.53 -12.52
CA LEU A 373 -13.54 -23.44 -13.50
C LEU A 373 -12.56 -23.78 -14.64
N THR A 374 -11.48 -24.52 -14.35
CA THR A 374 -10.60 -25.04 -15.41
C THR A 374 -11.32 -26.08 -16.26
N THR A 375 -12.11 -26.97 -15.67
CA THR A 375 -12.88 -27.99 -16.41
C THR A 375 -13.95 -27.36 -17.32
N LYS A 376 -14.60 -26.28 -16.88
CA LYS A 376 -15.56 -25.51 -17.69
C LYS A 376 -14.91 -24.67 -18.79
N GLY A 377 -13.60 -24.48 -18.74
CA GLY A 377 -12.86 -23.65 -19.70
C GLY A 377 -12.94 -22.14 -19.41
N ASP A 378 -13.39 -21.76 -18.22
CA ASP A 378 -13.54 -20.38 -17.74
C ASP A 378 -12.20 -19.77 -17.29
N ILE A 379 -11.25 -20.63 -16.88
CA ILE A 379 -9.86 -20.26 -16.61
C ILE A 379 -9.01 -20.74 -17.77
N ARG A 380 -8.35 -19.80 -18.45
CA ARG A 380 -7.41 -20.08 -19.55
C ARG A 380 -6.07 -19.45 -19.24
N LYS A 381 -5.03 -20.26 -19.09
CA LYS A 381 -3.66 -19.79 -18.84
C LYS A 381 -2.86 -19.79 -20.13
N SER A 382 -1.93 -18.85 -20.25
CA SER A 382 -1.08 -18.65 -21.42
C SER A 382 0.21 -17.98 -21.00
N GLY A 383 1.35 -18.53 -21.41
CA GLY A 383 2.68 -18.03 -21.06
C GLY A 383 3.76 -19.08 -21.29
N ARG A 384 5.03 -18.73 -21.06
CA ARG A 384 6.15 -19.69 -21.20
C ARG A 384 5.93 -20.87 -20.26
N GLY A 385 5.73 -22.06 -20.83
CA GLY A 385 5.50 -23.31 -20.09
C GLY A 385 4.08 -23.51 -19.55
N LEU A 386 3.10 -22.68 -19.94
CA LEU A 386 1.74 -22.68 -19.41
C LEU A 386 0.66 -22.94 -20.47
N ILE A 387 1.01 -23.61 -21.57
CA ILE A 387 0.02 -23.97 -22.59
C ILE A 387 -0.80 -25.14 -22.05
N ASP A 388 -1.82 -24.82 -21.25
CA ASP A 388 -2.95 -25.72 -21.01
C ASP A 388 -4.09 -25.34 -21.97
N ASN A 389 -4.49 -26.36 -22.74
CA ASN A 389 -5.63 -26.46 -23.66
C ASN A 389 -5.43 -25.93 -25.09
N LYS A 390 -4.94 -26.83 -25.96
CA LYS A 390 -5.52 -27.02 -27.30
C LYS A 390 -6.86 -27.74 -27.18
#